data_AF-A9KKL1-F1
#
_entry.id   AF-A9KKL1-F1
#
_cell.length_a   1.000
_cell.length_b   1.000
_cell.length_c   1.000
_cell.angle_alpha   90.00
_cell.angle_beta   90.00
_cell.angle_gamma   90.00
#
_symmetry.space_group_name_H-M   'P 1'
#
loop_
_entity.id
_entity.type
_entity.pdbx_description
1 polymer ?
#
loop_
_entity_poly.entity_id
_entity_poly.type
_entity_poly.pdbx_seq_one_letter_code
_entity_poly.pdbx_strand_id
1 'polypeptide(L)'
;MATYTSKLNLKKPDATDFYNIKDFNENMEKIDEHKHTTDYVNSIGMLTPGIVNDPTYPLNYQGDLPDGYAKDVGLPANMWWHISYQRHSVNASGFGLLIAYPLNNSKEKPRYRTSEAGKVWNEWKGLNDDGNAGALGGLLPTGFVQNIGNVPLNTLKDSTYQTNYQTNISNETALELGLNANWWHLTYQKHATTGYGLQIVYPLNNANEMPRYRTSVGIAWDKWKVVGDGGNSDTVDGKHATDFAMVGHTHSYLKQVDTRNDNSSPQWYMTNYSNSNIVELKTCSKIGITSGYTYCQVETHVPWIDSSGGFPFQIATNTEGTWFRGGTSNDTWGIWVIETRMTAGTTDITAGTTTLGKNKLYVVYE
;
A
#
# COMPACT_ATOMS: atom_id res chain seq x y z
N MET A 1 9.62 -22.10 -24.95
CA MET A 1 9.88 -21.53 -23.61
C MET A 1 9.54 -22.58 -22.56
N ALA A 2 10.19 -22.57 -21.39
CA ALA A 2 9.85 -23.52 -20.32
C ALA A 2 8.40 -23.34 -19.87
N THR A 3 7.59 -24.41 -19.94
CA THR A 3 6.15 -24.44 -19.66
C THR A 3 5.82 -24.38 -18.16
N TYR A 4 6.81 -24.58 -17.29
CA TYR A 4 6.65 -24.54 -15.83
C TYR A 4 7.77 -23.73 -15.15
N THR A 5 7.51 -23.25 -13.94
CA THR A 5 8.53 -22.60 -13.09
C THR A 5 9.45 -23.63 -12.44
N SER A 6 10.72 -23.29 -12.24
CA SER A 6 11.74 -24.24 -11.77
C SER A 6 11.66 -24.56 -10.27
N LYS A 7 11.11 -23.66 -9.45
CA LYS A 7 11.08 -23.82 -7.99
C LYS A 7 9.83 -24.53 -7.47
N LEU A 8 8.67 -24.18 -8.03
CA LEU A 8 7.36 -24.63 -7.54
C LEU A 8 6.57 -25.42 -8.60
N ASN A 9 7.18 -25.69 -9.76
CA ASN A 9 6.56 -26.40 -10.87
C ASN A 9 5.16 -25.87 -11.22
N LEU A 10 5.03 -24.53 -11.20
CA LEU A 10 3.80 -23.81 -11.54
C LEU A 10 3.69 -23.68 -13.04
N LYS A 11 2.50 -23.91 -13.60
CA LYS A 11 2.26 -23.82 -15.03
C LYS A 11 2.32 -22.35 -15.46
N LYS A 12 3.12 -22.04 -16.47
CA LYS A 12 3.18 -20.68 -17.03
C LYS A 12 2.03 -20.50 -18.02
N PRO A 13 1.36 -19.34 -18.03
CA PRO A 13 0.32 -19.06 -19.02
C PRO A 13 0.93 -19.07 -20.43
N ASP A 14 0.20 -19.64 -21.38
CA ASP A 14 0.55 -19.51 -22.80
C ASP A 14 0.24 -18.08 -23.28
N ALA A 15 0.96 -17.59 -24.28
CA ALA A 15 0.81 -16.21 -24.79
C ALA A 15 -0.57 -15.95 -25.40
N THR A 16 -1.32 -17.00 -25.78
CA THR A 16 -2.69 -16.92 -26.29
C THR A 16 -3.75 -17.13 -25.23
N ASP A 17 -3.37 -17.42 -23.98
CA ASP A 17 -4.27 -17.87 -22.91
C ASP A 17 -4.45 -16.78 -21.85
N PHE A 18 -5.34 -15.82 -22.12
CA PHE A 18 -5.56 -14.65 -21.26
C PHE A 18 -6.46 -14.91 -20.04
N TYR A 19 -7.17 -16.05 -19.96
CA TYR A 19 -8.17 -16.32 -18.91
C TYR A 19 -8.36 -17.80 -18.53
N ASN A 20 -7.30 -18.59 -18.41
CA ASN A 20 -7.44 -19.96 -17.90
C ASN A 20 -7.47 -20.02 -16.37
N ILE A 21 -8.68 -19.83 -15.83
CA ILE A 21 -9.00 -19.92 -14.40
C ILE A 21 -8.59 -21.28 -13.81
N LYS A 22 -8.58 -22.36 -14.61
CA LYS A 22 -8.19 -23.68 -14.15
C LYS A 22 -6.69 -23.74 -13.83
N ASP A 23 -5.84 -23.24 -14.72
CA ASP A 23 -4.40 -23.16 -14.49
C ASP A 23 -4.08 -22.25 -13.28
N PHE A 24 -4.86 -21.19 -13.09
CA PHE A 24 -4.75 -20.32 -11.92
C PHE A 24 -5.08 -21.07 -10.63
N ASN A 25 -6.23 -21.75 -10.57
CA ASN A 25 -6.66 -22.50 -9.39
C ASN A 25 -5.67 -23.63 -9.05
N GLU A 26 -5.19 -24.38 -10.06
CA GLU A 26 -4.19 -25.44 -9.87
C GLU A 26 -2.86 -24.90 -9.32
N ASN A 27 -2.43 -23.72 -9.79
CA ASN A 27 -1.22 -23.07 -9.26
C ASN A 27 -1.45 -22.55 -7.83
N MET A 28 -2.63 -22.03 -7.51
CA MET A 28 -2.96 -21.55 -6.16
C MET A 28 -3.06 -22.70 -5.16
N GLU A 29 -3.64 -23.85 -5.53
CA GLU A 29 -3.65 -25.06 -4.69
C GLU A 29 -2.23 -25.54 -4.39
N LYS A 30 -1.33 -25.55 -5.39
CA LYS A 30 0.08 -25.92 -5.17
C LYS A 30 0.81 -24.95 -4.25
N ILE A 31 0.51 -23.66 -4.33
CA ILE A 31 1.07 -22.66 -3.42
C ILE A 31 0.53 -22.87 -2.00
N ASP A 32 -0.76 -23.19 -1.87
CA ASP A 32 -1.40 -23.45 -0.58
C ASP A 32 -0.92 -24.77 0.06
N GLU A 33 -0.63 -25.80 -0.74
CA GLU A 33 0.06 -27.01 -0.28
C GLU A 33 1.52 -26.76 0.11
N HIS A 34 2.16 -25.73 -0.47
CA HIS A 34 3.51 -25.29 -0.09
C HIS A 34 3.52 -24.35 1.13
N LYS A 35 2.43 -24.31 1.90
CA LYS A 35 2.40 -23.69 3.23
C LYS A 35 3.62 -24.10 4.01
N HIS A 36 4.35 -23.10 4.49
CA HIS A 36 5.58 -23.20 5.27
C HIS A 36 5.48 -24.37 6.26
N THR A 37 6.17 -25.48 5.96
CA THR A 37 6.40 -26.49 6.97
C THR A 37 7.22 -25.85 8.08
N THR A 38 6.96 -26.25 9.31
CA THR A 38 7.60 -25.74 10.55
C THR A 38 9.14 -25.74 10.47
N ASP A 39 9.71 -26.49 9.54
CA ASP A 39 11.14 -26.54 9.25
C ASP A 39 11.74 -25.19 8.83
N TYR A 40 10.97 -24.27 8.22
CA TYR A 40 11.50 -22.92 7.90
C TYR A 40 11.65 -22.05 9.17
N VAL A 41 10.82 -22.29 10.20
CA VAL A 41 10.87 -21.58 11.49
C VAL A 41 12.07 -22.03 12.34
N ASN A 42 12.48 -23.29 12.22
CA ASN A 42 13.63 -23.85 12.96
C ASN A 42 15.00 -23.33 12.47
N SER A 43 15.04 -22.53 11.38
CA SER A 43 16.26 -21.90 10.87
C SER A 43 16.47 -20.46 11.35
N ILE A 44 15.48 -19.87 12.02
CA ILE A 44 15.61 -18.59 12.72
C ILE A 44 16.18 -18.94 14.10
N GLY A 45 17.30 -18.33 14.51
CA GLY A 45 17.99 -18.66 15.76
C GLY A 45 17.10 -18.48 17.00
N MET A 46 16.33 -19.51 17.35
CA MET A 46 15.44 -19.51 18.51
C MET A 46 16.30 -19.50 19.77
N LEU A 47 16.09 -18.50 20.62
CA LEU A 47 16.82 -18.38 21.88
C LEU A 47 16.15 -19.22 22.95
N THR A 48 16.96 -19.81 23.83
CA THR A 48 16.49 -20.49 25.04
C THR A 48 16.65 -19.58 26.25
N PRO A 49 15.83 -19.74 27.32
CA PRO A 49 15.95 -18.97 28.54
C PRO A 49 17.37 -19.00 29.13
N GLY A 50 18.09 -20.12 28.98
CA GLY A 50 19.46 -20.26 29.47
C GLY A 50 20.44 -19.27 28.85
N ILE A 51 20.33 -18.99 27.54
CA ILE A 51 21.17 -18.00 26.86
C ILE A 51 20.76 -16.58 27.27
N VAL A 52 19.46 -16.32 27.35
CA VAL A 52 18.92 -14.98 27.66
C VAL A 52 19.21 -14.57 29.10
N ASN A 53 19.18 -15.50 30.05
CA ASN A 53 19.45 -15.27 31.46
C ASN A 53 20.92 -15.40 31.86
N ASP A 54 21.81 -15.75 30.94
CA ASP A 54 23.25 -15.80 31.20
C ASP A 54 23.91 -14.45 30.87
N PRO A 55 24.21 -13.60 31.87
CA PRO A 55 24.89 -12.32 31.65
C PRO A 55 26.36 -12.51 31.24
N THR A 56 26.89 -13.72 31.37
CA THR A 56 28.28 -14.08 31.03
C THR A 56 28.40 -14.68 29.63
N TYR A 57 27.28 -14.80 28.90
CA TYR A 57 27.28 -15.39 27.57
C TYR A 57 28.30 -14.67 26.66
N PRO A 58 29.24 -15.41 26.04
CA PRO A 58 30.48 -14.82 25.54
C PRO A 58 30.31 -14.02 24.24
N LEU A 59 29.17 -14.14 23.56
CA LEU A 59 28.92 -13.59 22.22
C LEU A 59 27.71 -12.67 22.23
N ASN A 60 27.75 -11.63 21.38
CA ASN A 60 26.53 -10.91 21.02
C ASN A 60 25.59 -11.89 20.30
N TYR A 61 24.30 -11.84 20.61
CA TYR A 61 23.29 -12.67 19.97
C TYR A 61 22.03 -11.88 19.68
N GLN A 62 21.34 -12.32 18.63
CA GLN A 62 20.02 -11.86 18.25
C GLN A 62 19.17 -13.07 17.91
N GLY A 63 17.91 -13.05 18.29
CA GLY A 63 17.00 -14.16 18.01
C GLY A 63 15.65 -13.99 18.65
N ASP A 64 14.73 -14.85 18.24
CA ASP A 64 13.36 -14.80 18.72
C ASP A 64 13.20 -15.72 19.92
N LEU A 65 12.51 -15.20 20.93
CA LEU A 65 12.11 -15.89 22.13
C LEU A 65 10.62 -16.22 22.01
N PRO A 66 10.28 -17.51 21.87
CA PRO A 66 8.89 -17.97 21.85
C PRO A 66 8.15 -17.62 23.13
N ASP A 67 6.84 -17.53 22.99
CA ASP A 67 5.91 -17.27 24.09
C ASP A 67 6.16 -18.15 25.34
N GLY A 68 6.32 -19.46 25.16
CA GLY A 68 6.54 -20.40 26.27
C GLY A 68 7.75 -20.08 27.15
N TYR A 69 8.71 -19.30 26.63
CA TYR A 69 9.97 -18.93 27.28
C TYR A 69 10.02 -17.47 27.75
N ALA A 70 9.07 -16.62 27.34
CA ALA A 70 9.05 -15.21 27.70
C ALA A 70 8.94 -15.00 29.22
N LYS A 71 8.07 -15.77 29.88
CA LYS A 71 7.90 -15.72 31.34
C LYS A 71 9.17 -16.15 32.09
N ASP A 72 9.93 -17.10 31.53
CA ASP A 72 11.11 -17.69 32.17
C ASP A 72 12.31 -16.72 32.19
N VAL A 73 12.22 -15.65 31.39
CA VAL A 73 13.20 -14.55 31.37
C VAL A 73 12.66 -13.27 32.01
N GLY A 74 11.45 -13.30 32.59
CA GLY A 74 10.81 -12.15 33.24
C GLY A 74 10.12 -11.17 32.29
N LEU A 75 9.81 -11.59 31.06
CA LEU A 75 9.01 -10.81 30.11
C LEU A 75 7.52 -11.20 30.20
N PRO A 76 6.60 -10.32 29.76
CA PRO A 76 5.18 -10.66 29.63
C PRO A 76 4.96 -11.95 28.83
N ALA A 77 4.14 -12.84 29.40
CA ALA A 77 3.71 -14.08 28.77
C ALA A 77 2.64 -13.83 27.68
N ASN A 78 2.33 -14.87 26.91
CA ASN A 78 1.46 -14.88 25.74
C ASN A 78 1.99 -14.04 24.57
N MET A 79 3.31 -13.89 24.47
CA MET A 79 3.96 -12.94 23.56
C MET A 79 5.30 -13.43 23.01
N TRP A 80 5.54 -13.15 21.73
CA TRP A 80 6.82 -13.40 21.08
C TRP A 80 7.70 -12.16 21.18
N TRP A 81 8.97 -12.38 21.50
CA TRP A 81 9.93 -11.31 21.70
C TRP A 81 11.16 -11.52 20.83
N HIS A 82 11.55 -10.50 20.08
CA HIS A 82 12.89 -10.46 19.48
C HIS A 82 13.87 -9.90 20.51
N ILE A 83 14.94 -10.63 20.81
CA ILE A 83 15.94 -10.26 21.80
C ILE A 83 17.24 -9.91 21.11
N SER A 84 17.86 -8.79 21.50
CA SER A 84 19.20 -8.40 21.10
C SER A 84 20.08 -8.19 22.33
N TYR A 85 21.21 -8.90 22.39
CA TYR A 85 22.23 -8.76 23.43
C TYR A 85 23.49 -8.08 22.89
N GLN A 86 23.98 -7.09 23.63
CA GLN A 86 25.26 -6.43 23.38
C GLN A 86 26.14 -6.46 24.62
N ARG A 87 27.36 -6.97 24.45
CA ARG A 87 28.42 -6.93 25.47
C ARG A 87 29.34 -5.74 25.26
N HIS A 88 29.63 -4.99 26.33
CA HIS A 88 30.42 -3.75 26.27
C HIS A 88 31.95 -3.94 26.45
N SER A 89 32.49 -5.16 26.61
CA SER A 89 33.96 -5.39 26.63
C SER A 89 34.32 -6.86 26.53
N VAL A 90 35.39 -7.19 25.79
CA VAL A 90 35.94 -8.56 25.62
C VAL A 90 36.59 -9.13 26.89
N ASN A 91 36.94 -8.28 27.86
CA ASN A 91 37.50 -8.72 29.14
C ASN A 91 36.37 -8.92 30.16
N ALA A 92 36.55 -9.79 31.16
CA ALA A 92 35.54 -10.29 32.11
C ALA A 92 34.86 -9.21 33.00
N SER A 93 35.00 -7.93 32.67
CA SER A 93 34.48 -6.76 33.39
C SER A 93 33.35 -6.03 32.61
N GLY A 94 32.82 -6.63 31.54
CA GLY A 94 31.92 -5.96 30.61
C GLY A 94 30.49 -5.84 31.12
N PHE A 95 29.89 -4.65 30.97
CA PHE A 95 28.45 -4.43 31.11
C PHE A 95 27.70 -5.15 29.98
N GLY A 96 26.56 -5.74 30.29
CA GLY A 96 25.65 -6.35 29.32
C GLY A 96 24.41 -5.50 29.14
N LEU A 97 23.96 -5.34 27.89
CA LEU A 97 22.68 -4.72 27.54
C LEU A 97 21.83 -5.74 26.78
N LEU A 98 20.61 -5.95 27.27
CA LEU A 98 19.57 -6.71 26.58
C LEU A 98 18.43 -5.77 26.20
N ILE A 99 17.95 -5.90 24.97
CA ILE A 99 16.75 -5.22 24.48
C ILE A 99 15.78 -6.27 23.93
N ALA A 100 14.51 -6.18 24.32
CA ALA A 100 13.44 -7.05 23.90
C ALA A 100 12.37 -6.25 23.13
N TYR A 101 12.04 -6.70 21.93
CA TYR A 101 11.03 -6.10 21.05
C TYR A 101 9.83 -7.05 20.92
N PRO A 102 8.59 -6.60 21.20
CA PRO A 102 7.42 -7.44 21.03
C PRO A 102 7.11 -7.62 19.54
N LEU A 103 6.90 -8.85 19.10
CA LEU A 103 6.64 -9.19 17.69
C LEU A 103 5.15 -9.29 17.36
N ASN A 104 4.32 -9.72 18.31
CA ASN A 104 2.92 -10.08 18.08
C ASN A 104 1.91 -9.24 18.87
N ASN A 105 2.35 -8.13 19.49
CA ASN A 105 1.46 -7.21 20.21
C ASN A 105 1.98 -5.77 20.09
N SER A 106 1.30 -4.98 19.25
CA SER A 106 1.65 -3.58 18.97
C SER A 106 1.40 -2.62 20.14
N LYS A 107 0.69 -3.05 21.19
CA LYS A 107 0.46 -2.24 22.40
C LYS A 107 1.59 -2.37 23.42
N GLU A 108 2.32 -3.48 23.37
CA GLU A 108 3.46 -3.67 24.24
C GLU A 108 4.65 -2.88 23.71
N LYS A 109 5.41 -2.28 24.62
CA LYS A 109 6.55 -1.45 24.29
C LYS A 109 7.85 -2.25 24.41
N PRO A 110 8.92 -1.88 23.69
CA PRO A 110 10.23 -2.47 23.92
C PRO A 110 10.65 -2.38 25.38
N ARG A 111 11.43 -3.35 25.83
CA ARG A 111 11.97 -3.41 27.19
C ARG A 111 13.48 -3.56 27.14
N TYR A 112 14.17 -3.10 28.17
CA TYR A 112 15.61 -3.30 28.31
C TYR A 112 15.96 -3.75 29.72
N ARG A 113 17.09 -4.45 29.85
CA ARG A 113 17.74 -4.69 31.12
C ARG A 113 19.24 -4.64 30.96
N THR A 114 19.92 -4.33 32.05
CA THR A 114 21.38 -4.24 32.10
C THR A 114 21.95 -5.24 33.09
N SER A 115 23.20 -5.60 32.90
CA SER A 115 24.01 -6.31 33.89
C SER A 115 25.32 -5.57 34.05
N GLU A 116 25.78 -5.42 35.29
CA GLU A 116 27.15 -5.01 35.57
C GLU A 116 28.07 -6.24 35.46
N ALA A 117 29.27 -6.06 34.91
CA ALA A 117 30.41 -6.99 34.93
C ALA A 117 30.15 -8.37 35.60
N GLY A 118 29.58 -9.32 34.86
CA GLY A 118 29.40 -10.71 35.32
C GLY A 118 28.42 -10.93 36.48
N LYS A 119 27.54 -9.98 36.77
CA LYS A 119 26.48 -10.08 37.79
C LYS A 119 25.13 -10.44 37.18
N VAL A 120 24.19 -10.83 38.04
CA VAL A 120 22.76 -11.10 37.73
C VAL A 120 22.15 -9.96 36.91
N TRP A 121 21.30 -10.30 35.95
CA TRP A 121 20.52 -9.33 35.19
C TRP A 121 19.63 -8.47 36.11
N ASN A 122 19.63 -7.16 35.90
CA ASN A 122 18.63 -6.28 36.50
C ASN A 122 17.22 -6.60 35.95
N GLU A 123 16.20 -6.12 36.65
CA GLU A 123 14.81 -6.25 36.18
C GLU A 123 14.59 -5.55 34.83
N TRP A 124 13.64 -6.08 34.06
CA TRP A 124 13.22 -5.46 32.80
C TRP A 124 12.55 -4.11 33.05
N LYS A 125 13.04 -3.08 32.38
CA LYS A 125 12.48 -1.73 32.39
C LYS A 125 11.82 -1.42 31.06
N GLY A 126 10.74 -0.64 31.09
CA GLY A 126 10.11 -0.14 29.88
C GLY A 126 11.03 0.86 29.19
N LEU A 127 11.10 0.81 27.86
CA LEU A 127 11.87 1.81 27.10
C LEU A 127 11.18 3.19 27.10
N ASN A 128 9.95 3.30 27.62
CA ASN A 128 9.13 4.52 27.61
C ASN A 128 8.60 4.93 29.00
N ASP A 129 9.36 4.74 30.08
CA ASP A 129 8.97 5.22 31.42
C ASP A 129 9.13 6.75 31.57
N ASP A 130 8.78 7.54 30.55
CA ASP A 130 8.97 9.01 30.49
C ASP A 130 10.31 9.48 31.09
N GLY A 131 11.31 8.60 30.96
CA GLY A 131 12.55 8.67 31.70
C GLY A 131 13.32 9.82 31.11
N ASN A 132 13.29 10.94 31.84
CA ASN A 132 14.15 12.10 31.67
C ASN A 132 15.36 11.75 30.80
N ALA A 133 15.38 12.21 29.55
CA ALA A 133 16.47 11.97 28.60
C ALA A 133 17.84 12.46 29.14
N GLY A 134 17.86 13.11 30.31
CA GLY A 134 19.03 13.43 31.10
C GLY A 134 19.63 12.30 31.96
N ALA A 135 19.10 11.06 32.00
CA ALA A 135 19.68 10.01 32.84
C ALA A 135 19.32 8.56 32.43
N LEU A 136 20.07 7.97 31.48
CA LEU A 136 20.28 6.52 31.51
C LEU A 136 21.08 6.19 32.78
N GLY A 137 20.43 5.66 33.81
CA GLY A 137 21.09 5.21 35.04
C GLY A 137 21.60 6.32 35.99
N GLY A 138 21.03 7.53 35.95
CA GLY A 138 21.35 8.59 36.90
C GLY A 138 22.60 9.43 36.58
N LEU A 139 23.17 9.28 35.38
CA LEU A 139 24.26 10.13 34.91
C LEU A 139 23.75 11.09 33.83
N LEU A 140 24.08 12.38 33.99
CA LEU A 140 23.84 13.42 32.98
C LEU A 140 24.36 12.97 31.59
N PRO A 141 23.84 13.48 30.47
CA PRO A 141 24.38 13.18 29.14
C PRO A 141 25.89 13.50 29.02
N THR A 142 26.40 14.41 29.85
CA THR A 142 27.82 14.71 30.01
C THR A 142 28.64 13.56 30.63
N GLY A 143 28.00 12.64 31.37
CA GLY A 143 28.58 11.41 31.90
C GLY A 143 28.67 10.25 30.90
N PHE A 144 27.94 10.33 29.77
CA PHE A 144 28.14 9.45 28.61
C PHE A 144 29.26 9.93 27.68
N VAL A 145 29.80 11.13 27.92
CA VAL A 145 31.01 11.63 27.25
C VAL A 145 32.24 11.02 27.91
N GLN A 146 32.30 9.68 27.99
CA GLN A 146 33.57 8.99 28.21
C GLN A 146 34.25 8.84 26.84
N ASN A 147 35.13 9.79 26.54
CA ASN A 147 36.32 9.61 25.71
C ASN A 147 36.11 8.74 24.45
N ILE A 148 35.11 9.12 23.64
CA ILE A 148 35.09 8.66 22.26
C ILE A 148 36.22 9.41 21.57
N GLY A 149 37.40 8.77 21.47
CA GLY A 149 38.66 9.43 21.15
C GLY A 149 38.54 10.40 19.98
N ASN A 150 39.27 11.52 20.05
CA ASN A 150 39.43 12.42 18.92
C ASN A 150 40.04 11.63 17.76
N VAL A 151 39.21 11.16 16.85
CA VAL A 151 39.67 10.46 15.65
C VAL A 151 40.23 11.54 14.71
N PRO A 152 41.52 11.48 14.34
CA PRO A 152 42.10 12.49 13.46
C PRO A 152 41.35 12.59 12.14
N LEU A 153 41.27 13.80 11.57
CA LEU A 153 40.59 14.02 10.29
C LEU A 153 41.08 13.09 9.17
N ASN A 154 42.38 12.76 9.15
CA ASN A 154 42.95 11.82 8.19
C ASN A 154 42.30 10.44 8.29
N THR A 155 41.99 9.98 9.50
CA THR A 155 41.27 8.72 9.75
C THR A 155 39.80 8.82 9.34
N LEU A 156 39.17 9.99 9.49
CA LEU A 156 37.78 10.21 9.04
C LEU A 156 37.65 10.23 7.52
N LYS A 157 38.71 10.64 6.81
CA LYS A 157 38.81 10.67 5.35
C LYS A 157 39.31 9.35 4.77
N ASP A 158 39.94 8.49 5.58
CA ASP A 158 40.44 7.18 5.15
C ASP A 158 39.32 6.13 5.14
N SER A 159 38.82 5.80 3.95
CA SER A 159 37.82 4.74 3.77
C SER A 159 38.37 3.32 3.91
N THR A 160 39.69 3.17 4.03
CA THR A 160 40.36 1.88 4.24
C THR A 160 40.66 1.59 5.71
N TYR A 161 40.22 2.47 6.61
CA TYR A 161 40.49 2.34 8.03
C TYR A 161 39.95 1.02 8.59
N GLN A 162 40.81 0.30 9.30
CA GLN A 162 40.62 -1.13 9.57
C GLN A 162 39.78 -1.43 10.81
N THR A 163 39.46 -0.41 11.61
CA THR A 163 38.81 -0.57 12.91
C THR A 163 37.55 0.29 12.96
N ASN A 164 36.47 -0.26 13.52
CA ASN A 164 35.26 0.52 13.80
C ASN A 164 35.59 1.64 14.79
N TYR A 165 35.00 2.80 14.60
CA TYR A 165 35.14 3.90 15.55
C TYR A 165 33.84 4.67 15.68
N GLN A 166 33.77 5.43 16.75
CA GLN A 166 32.80 6.50 16.91
C GLN A 166 33.61 7.76 17.22
N THR A 167 33.08 8.95 16.98
CA THR A 167 33.68 10.21 17.43
C THR A 167 32.66 11.33 17.36
N ASN A 168 32.93 12.44 18.03
CA ASN A 168 32.17 13.68 17.83
C ASN A 168 32.98 14.58 16.89
N ILE A 169 32.33 15.14 15.87
CA ILE A 169 32.94 16.08 14.94
C ILE A 169 32.37 17.48 15.15
N SER A 170 33.27 18.47 15.17
CA SER A 170 32.93 19.89 15.30
C SER A 170 32.36 20.45 13.99
N ASN A 171 31.84 21.69 14.04
CA ASN A 171 31.34 22.41 12.86
C ASN A 171 32.39 22.50 11.74
N GLU A 172 33.64 22.81 12.10
CA GLU A 172 34.75 23.00 11.15
C GLU A 172 35.10 21.67 10.47
N THR A 173 35.20 20.61 11.27
CA THR A 173 35.46 19.24 10.80
C THR A 173 34.32 18.74 9.91
N ALA A 174 33.06 19.05 10.26
CA ALA A 174 31.90 18.68 9.48
C ALA A 174 31.92 19.29 8.08
N LEU A 175 32.23 20.59 7.97
CA LEU A 175 32.38 21.27 6.68
C LEU A 175 33.49 20.63 5.84
N GLU A 176 34.62 20.28 6.45
CA GLU A 176 35.72 19.60 5.76
C GLU A 176 35.39 18.18 5.28
N LEU A 177 34.39 17.54 5.90
CA LEU A 177 33.85 16.24 5.49
C LEU A 177 32.71 16.38 4.48
N GLY A 178 32.28 17.60 4.13
CA GLY A 178 31.18 17.86 3.21
C GLY A 178 29.78 17.77 3.85
N LEU A 179 29.69 17.94 5.17
CA LEU A 179 28.44 18.08 5.92
C LEU A 179 28.10 19.54 6.17
N ASN A 180 26.87 19.81 6.59
CA ASN A 180 26.47 21.11 7.10
C ASN A 180 27.23 21.43 8.41
N ALA A 181 27.43 22.73 8.68
CA ALA A 181 28.07 23.24 9.89
C ALA A 181 27.19 22.98 11.13
N ASN A 182 27.26 21.77 11.66
CA ASN A 182 26.63 21.30 12.88
C ASN A 182 27.65 20.45 13.67
N TRP A 183 27.37 20.22 14.94
CA TRP A 183 28.06 19.20 15.73
C TRP A 183 27.40 17.87 15.43
N TRP A 184 28.22 16.86 15.14
CA TRP A 184 27.70 15.53 14.82
C TRP A 184 28.37 14.46 15.67
N HIS A 185 27.61 13.42 15.96
CA HIS A 185 28.14 12.14 16.41
C HIS A 185 28.28 11.22 15.21
N LEU A 186 29.50 10.77 14.92
CA LEU A 186 29.82 9.91 13.78
C LEU A 186 30.10 8.50 14.26
N THR A 187 29.51 7.50 13.59
CA THR A 187 29.83 6.10 13.73
C THR A 187 30.39 5.56 12.42
N TYR A 188 31.43 4.74 12.49
CA TYR A 188 32.03 4.04 11.36
C TYR A 188 31.96 2.54 11.57
N GLN A 189 31.43 1.84 10.56
CA GLN A 189 31.41 0.39 10.48
C GLN A 189 32.19 -0.09 9.25
N LYS A 190 33.18 -0.94 9.48
CA LYS A 190 33.88 -1.67 8.44
C LYS A 190 32.99 -2.77 7.87
N HIS A 191 32.94 -2.87 6.55
CA HIS A 191 32.20 -3.92 5.85
C HIS A 191 33.11 -5.08 5.38
N ALA A 192 34.36 -4.82 4.94
CA ALA A 192 35.31 -5.88 4.55
C ALA A 192 36.78 -5.43 4.56
N THR A 193 37.72 -6.38 4.45
CA THR A 193 39.18 -6.14 4.32
C THR A 193 39.57 -5.33 3.09
N THR A 194 38.69 -5.18 2.09
CA THR A 194 38.96 -4.57 0.79
C THR A 194 38.55 -3.09 0.66
N GLY A 195 38.35 -2.37 1.77
CA GLY A 195 38.09 -0.91 1.76
C GLY A 195 36.62 -0.50 1.61
N TYR A 196 35.69 -1.35 2.02
CA TYR A 196 34.27 -0.97 2.10
C TYR A 196 33.93 -0.58 3.54
N GLY A 197 33.36 0.61 3.69
CA GLY A 197 33.06 1.22 4.96
C GLY A 197 31.77 2.02 4.91
N LEU A 198 31.11 2.11 6.06
CA LEU A 198 29.89 2.88 6.26
C LEU A 198 30.15 3.90 7.36
N GLN A 199 29.90 5.17 7.08
CA GLN A 199 29.79 6.19 8.11
C GLN A 199 28.34 6.63 8.24
N ILE A 200 27.89 6.79 9.49
CA ILE A 200 26.58 7.37 9.83
C ILE A 200 26.84 8.52 10.80
N VAL A 201 26.21 9.66 10.58
CA VAL A 201 26.30 10.84 11.44
C VAL A 201 24.94 11.24 11.97
N TYR A 202 24.89 11.61 13.25
CA TYR A 202 23.70 12.08 13.96
C TYR A 202 23.94 13.51 14.43
N PRO A 203 23.03 14.45 14.15
CA PRO A 203 23.20 15.83 14.58
C PRO A 203 23.03 15.95 16.10
N LEU A 204 23.90 16.70 16.74
CA LEU A 204 23.92 16.91 18.20
C LEU A 204 23.34 18.26 18.62
N ASN A 205 23.36 19.26 17.74
CA ASN A 205 23.00 20.64 18.05
C ASN A 205 21.95 21.24 17.10
N ASN A 206 21.31 20.44 16.26
CA ASN A 206 20.26 20.88 15.36
C ASN A 206 19.18 19.81 15.20
N ALA A 207 18.04 20.01 15.88
CA ALA A 207 16.92 19.06 15.89
C ALA A 207 16.19 18.93 14.54
N ASN A 208 16.37 19.90 13.63
CA ASN A 208 15.76 19.89 12.30
C ASN A 208 16.65 19.20 11.25
N GLU A 209 17.92 18.95 11.60
CA GLU A 209 18.83 18.21 10.73
C GLU A 209 18.57 16.71 10.90
N MET A 210 18.56 15.99 9.79
CA MET A 210 18.36 14.54 9.80
C MET A 210 19.71 13.82 9.89
N PRO A 211 19.75 12.60 10.46
CA PRO A 211 20.94 11.76 10.38
C PRO A 211 21.35 11.54 8.92
N ARG A 212 22.65 11.42 8.66
CA ARG A 212 23.20 11.21 7.32
C ARG A 212 24.09 9.98 7.28
N TYR A 213 24.26 9.39 6.12
CA TYR A 213 25.18 8.28 5.91
C TYR A 213 25.96 8.43 4.61
N ARG A 214 27.11 7.78 4.53
CA ARG A 214 27.84 7.57 3.28
C ARG A 214 28.55 6.24 3.29
N THR A 215 28.75 5.70 2.11
CA THR A 215 29.46 4.44 1.87
C THR A 215 30.79 4.71 1.17
N SER A 216 31.70 3.76 1.25
CA SER A 216 32.90 3.75 0.41
C SER A 216 32.94 2.54 -0.50
N VAL A 217 33.53 2.73 -1.69
CA VAL A 217 33.93 1.65 -2.59
C VAL A 217 35.44 1.76 -2.76
N GLY A 218 36.20 0.97 -2.00
CA GLY A 218 37.66 1.04 -1.98
C GLY A 218 38.19 2.28 -1.24
N ILE A 219 38.96 3.12 -1.92
CA ILE A 219 39.66 4.27 -1.30
C ILE A 219 38.88 5.60 -1.35
N ALA A 220 37.65 5.58 -1.87
CA ALA A 220 36.85 6.80 -2.06
C ALA A 220 35.54 6.74 -1.26
N TRP A 221 35.23 7.84 -0.60
CA TRP A 221 33.94 8.08 0.05
C TRP A 221 32.92 8.63 -0.95
N ASP A 222 31.71 8.09 -0.91
CA ASP A 222 30.56 8.69 -1.57
C ASP A 222 30.14 9.99 -0.87
N LYS A 223 29.27 10.76 -1.54
CA LYS A 223 28.61 11.92 -0.94
C LYS A 223 27.68 11.49 0.20
N TRP A 224 27.52 12.36 1.19
CA TRP A 224 26.56 12.18 2.28
C TRP A 224 25.11 12.18 1.78
N LYS A 225 24.35 11.19 2.24
CA LYS A 225 22.92 10.99 1.98
C LYS A 225 22.13 11.10 3.27
N VAL A 226 20.86 11.46 3.21
CA VAL A 226 20.00 11.57 4.41
C VAL A 226 19.43 10.20 4.76
N VAL A 227 19.46 9.82 6.03
CA VAL A 227 18.82 8.59 6.53
C VAL A 227 17.31 8.82 6.56
N GLY A 228 16.55 7.94 5.92
CA GLY A 228 15.09 8.09 5.87
C GLY A 228 14.60 9.02 4.75
N ASP A 229 15.41 9.28 3.73
CA ASP A 229 14.93 9.84 2.45
C ASP A 229 13.96 8.92 1.68
N GLY A 230 13.56 7.80 2.31
CA GLY A 230 12.66 6.77 1.79
C GLY A 230 13.31 5.84 0.77
N GLY A 231 14.58 6.08 0.42
CA GLY A 231 14.89 6.05 -1.00
C GLY A 231 13.98 7.05 -1.70
N ASN A 232 14.55 7.97 -2.46
CA ASN A 232 13.75 8.49 -3.56
C ASN A 232 13.21 7.25 -4.27
N SER A 233 11.90 7.01 -4.19
CA SER A 233 11.24 5.99 -4.98
C SER A 233 11.50 6.44 -6.39
N ASP A 234 12.65 6.04 -6.93
CA ASP A 234 13.12 6.23 -8.28
C ASP A 234 12.30 5.29 -9.17
N THR A 235 10.98 5.35 -8.99
CA THR A 235 9.99 4.67 -9.81
C THR A 235 9.64 5.53 -11.01
N VAL A 236 10.30 6.71 -11.21
CA VAL A 236 10.08 7.65 -12.32
C VAL A 236 11.17 8.75 -12.39
N ASP A 237 12.38 8.41 -12.87
CA ASP A 237 13.39 9.34 -13.41
C ASP A 237 13.67 10.64 -12.60
N GLY A 238 13.62 10.58 -11.27
CA GLY A 238 13.89 11.72 -10.39
C GLY A 238 12.85 12.84 -10.37
N LYS A 239 11.60 12.59 -10.79
CA LYS A 239 10.52 13.59 -10.72
C LYS A 239 9.65 13.46 -9.47
N HIS A 240 9.25 14.60 -8.90
CA HIS A 240 8.40 14.63 -7.71
C HIS A 240 6.95 14.25 -8.10
N ALA A 241 6.15 13.72 -7.15
CA ALA A 241 4.75 13.34 -7.42
C ALA A 241 3.90 14.50 -7.99
N THR A 242 4.29 15.75 -7.72
CA THR A 242 3.66 16.96 -8.25
C THR A 242 4.00 17.27 -9.70
N ASP A 243 5.02 16.62 -10.27
CA ASP A 243 5.41 16.76 -11.68
C ASP A 243 4.56 15.88 -12.61
N PHE A 244 3.78 14.96 -12.05
CA PHE A 244 2.74 14.27 -12.80
C PHE A 244 1.55 15.23 -12.94
N ALA A 245 1.20 15.52 -14.20
CA ALA A 245 -0.05 16.21 -14.48
C ALA A 245 -1.18 15.47 -13.77
N MET A 246 -1.96 16.19 -12.98
CA MET A 246 -3.18 15.67 -12.39
C MET A 246 -4.08 15.23 -13.54
N VAL A 247 -4.17 13.92 -13.77
CA VAL A 247 -5.07 13.36 -14.77
C VAL A 247 -6.48 13.46 -14.21
N GLY A 248 -7.11 14.61 -14.44
CA GLY A 248 -8.54 14.75 -14.27
C GLY A 248 -9.24 13.87 -15.30
N HIS A 249 -10.02 12.92 -14.84
CA HIS A 249 -11.06 12.31 -15.66
C HIS A 249 -12.41 12.85 -15.20
N THR A 250 -13.30 13.09 -16.14
CA THR A 250 -14.65 13.52 -15.86
C THR A 250 -15.53 12.27 -15.76
N HIS A 251 -16.15 12.08 -14.60
CA HIS A 251 -17.28 11.15 -14.51
C HIS A 251 -18.46 11.79 -15.24
N SER A 252 -18.87 11.18 -16.35
CA SER A 252 -20.12 11.54 -17.00
C SER A 252 -21.25 10.95 -16.17
N TYR A 253 -21.69 11.67 -15.14
CA TYR A 253 -23.00 11.45 -14.56
C TYR A 253 -24.04 11.48 -15.70
N LEU A 254 -25.04 10.60 -15.66
CA LEU A 254 -26.18 10.65 -16.58
C LEU A 254 -26.84 12.02 -16.43
N LYS A 255 -26.47 12.96 -17.29
CA LYS A 255 -26.94 14.34 -17.25
C LYS A 255 -28.34 14.36 -17.83
N GLN A 256 -29.34 14.49 -16.97
CA GLN A 256 -30.69 14.79 -17.41
C GLN A 256 -30.77 16.27 -17.83
N VAL A 257 -31.15 16.53 -19.08
CA VAL A 257 -31.35 17.89 -19.60
C VAL A 257 -32.83 18.27 -19.47
N ASP A 258 -33.11 19.52 -19.12
CA ASP A 258 -34.48 20.04 -19.06
C ASP A 258 -34.90 20.62 -20.41
N THR A 259 -35.71 19.87 -21.15
CA THR A 259 -36.31 20.27 -22.42
C THR A 259 -37.82 20.09 -22.36
N ARG A 260 -38.41 20.43 -21.20
CA ARG A 260 -39.79 20.08 -20.83
C ARG A 260 -40.87 20.55 -21.80
N ASN A 261 -40.56 21.57 -22.60
CA ASN A 261 -41.47 22.21 -23.54
C ASN A 261 -41.25 21.76 -24.99
N ASP A 262 -40.33 20.84 -25.26
CA ASP A 262 -39.94 20.47 -26.61
C ASP A 262 -40.37 19.03 -26.95
N ASN A 263 -40.89 18.84 -28.16
CA ASN A 263 -41.12 17.52 -28.76
C ASN A 263 -40.39 17.46 -30.11
N SER A 264 -39.06 17.48 -30.06
CA SER A 264 -38.18 17.51 -31.24
C SER A 264 -38.40 16.28 -32.13
N SER A 265 -38.21 16.43 -33.44
CA SER A 265 -38.38 15.35 -34.41
C SER A 265 -37.24 14.31 -34.34
N PRO A 266 -37.43 13.10 -34.89
CA PRO A 266 -36.35 12.12 -35.02
C PRO A 266 -35.08 12.67 -35.69
N GLN A 267 -35.22 13.47 -36.75
CA GLN A 267 -34.09 14.10 -37.45
C GLN A 267 -33.30 15.05 -36.54
N TRP A 268 -33.99 15.80 -35.68
CA TRP A 268 -33.32 16.70 -34.74
C TRP A 268 -32.42 15.92 -33.78
N TYR A 269 -32.87 14.76 -33.28
CA TYR A 269 -32.04 13.91 -32.43
C TYR A 269 -30.88 13.28 -33.19
N MET A 270 -31.09 12.78 -34.41
CA MET A 270 -30.01 12.27 -35.26
C MET A 270 -28.94 13.34 -35.57
N THR A 271 -29.34 14.61 -35.66
CA THR A 271 -28.44 15.74 -35.93
C THR A 271 -27.67 16.20 -34.68
N ASN A 272 -28.33 16.27 -33.53
CA ASN A 272 -27.74 16.87 -32.31
C ASN A 272 -27.12 15.84 -31.36
N TYR A 273 -27.54 14.57 -31.45
CA TYR A 273 -27.14 13.48 -30.55
C TYR A 273 -26.84 12.20 -31.32
N SER A 274 -26.22 12.30 -32.50
CA SER A 274 -25.81 11.14 -33.29
C SER A 274 -24.99 10.14 -32.47
N ASN A 275 -25.26 8.85 -32.65
CA ASN A 275 -24.52 7.75 -32.03
C ASN A 275 -24.47 7.82 -30.49
N SER A 276 -25.51 8.41 -29.89
CA SER A 276 -25.54 8.72 -28.46
C SER A 276 -26.93 8.49 -27.89
N ASN A 277 -26.98 8.39 -26.56
CA ASN A 277 -28.24 8.39 -25.81
C ASN A 277 -28.35 9.71 -25.04
N ILE A 278 -29.56 10.24 -24.94
CA ILE A 278 -29.84 11.42 -24.11
C ILE A 278 -31.02 11.16 -23.18
N VAL A 279 -30.89 11.61 -21.93
CA VAL A 279 -31.95 11.60 -20.94
C VAL A 279 -32.47 13.03 -20.74
N GLU A 280 -33.79 13.21 -20.82
CA GLU A 280 -34.44 14.51 -20.77
C GLU A 280 -35.63 14.54 -19.79
N LEU A 281 -35.90 15.68 -19.18
CA LEU A 281 -37.19 15.97 -18.54
C LEU A 281 -38.16 16.49 -19.59
N LYS A 282 -39.31 15.83 -19.77
CA LYS A 282 -40.38 16.24 -20.70
C LYS A 282 -41.70 16.43 -19.96
N THR A 283 -42.53 17.38 -20.40
CA THR A 283 -43.95 17.42 -19.98
C THR A 283 -44.69 16.30 -20.71
N CYS A 284 -45.35 15.39 -19.99
CA CYS A 284 -45.96 14.19 -20.59
C CYS A 284 -46.97 14.54 -21.70
N SER A 285 -47.83 15.54 -21.47
CA SER A 285 -48.79 16.01 -22.46
C SER A 285 -48.13 16.63 -23.71
N LYS A 286 -46.94 17.22 -23.58
CA LYS A 286 -46.22 17.85 -24.69
C LYS A 286 -45.69 16.81 -25.69
N ILE A 287 -45.33 15.63 -25.20
CA ILE A 287 -44.89 14.50 -26.02
C ILE A 287 -46.03 13.57 -26.41
N GLY A 288 -47.27 13.84 -26.00
CA GLY A 288 -48.45 13.06 -26.36
C GLY A 288 -48.71 11.84 -25.47
N ILE A 289 -48.18 11.82 -24.24
CA ILE A 289 -48.52 10.83 -23.21
C ILE A 289 -49.66 11.40 -22.36
N THR A 290 -50.73 10.62 -22.22
CA THR A 290 -51.80 10.89 -21.25
C THR A 290 -51.51 10.06 -20.00
N SER A 291 -51.11 10.75 -18.93
CA SER A 291 -50.82 10.20 -17.60
C SER A 291 -51.37 11.14 -16.53
N GLY A 292 -51.56 10.63 -15.30
CA GLY A 292 -51.89 11.44 -14.13
C GLY A 292 -50.75 12.38 -13.68
N TYR A 293 -49.54 12.16 -14.19
CA TYR A 293 -48.35 12.97 -13.89
C TYR A 293 -48.06 14.04 -14.95
N THR A 294 -47.56 15.19 -14.51
CA THR A 294 -47.19 16.33 -15.37
C THR A 294 -45.90 16.07 -16.16
N TYR A 295 -44.92 15.42 -15.55
CA TYR A 295 -43.58 15.23 -16.11
C TYR A 295 -43.21 13.76 -16.25
N CYS A 296 -42.41 13.50 -17.27
CA CYS A 296 -41.88 12.20 -17.65
C CYS A 296 -40.36 12.36 -17.85
N GLN A 297 -39.58 11.39 -17.39
CA GLN A 297 -38.19 11.26 -17.83
C GLN A 297 -38.21 10.53 -19.17
N VAL A 298 -37.49 11.03 -20.17
CA VAL A 298 -37.43 10.43 -21.50
C VAL A 298 -35.99 10.13 -21.86
N GLU A 299 -35.68 8.86 -22.10
CA GLU A 299 -34.44 8.44 -22.73
C GLU A 299 -34.66 8.30 -24.23
N THR A 300 -33.79 8.92 -25.02
CA THR A 300 -33.78 8.81 -26.48
C THR A 300 -32.50 8.14 -26.92
N HIS A 301 -32.65 7.04 -27.65
CA HIS A 301 -31.54 6.30 -28.21
C HIS A 301 -31.44 6.57 -29.71
N VAL A 302 -30.28 7.06 -30.13
CA VAL A 302 -30.04 7.47 -31.51
C VAL A 302 -29.03 6.50 -32.14
N PRO A 303 -29.49 5.53 -32.96
CA PRO A 303 -28.64 4.45 -33.44
C PRO A 303 -27.56 4.93 -34.43
N TRP A 304 -27.87 5.94 -35.24
CA TRP A 304 -26.94 6.48 -36.23
C TRP A 304 -27.17 7.97 -36.53
N ILE A 305 -26.30 8.56 -37.36
CA ILE A 305 -26.39 9.95 -37.82
C ILE A 305 -27.56 10.21 -38.78
N ASP A 306 -28.14 9.15 -39.37
CA ASP A 306 -29.24 9.22 -40.33
C ASP A 306 -30.09 7.94 -40.31
N SER A 307 -31.15 7.93 -41.14
CA SER A 307 -32.13 6.84 -41.18
C SER A 307 -31.59 5.51 -41.72
N SER A 308 -30.37 5.45 -42.28
CA SER A 308 -29.78 4.20 -42.76
C SER A 308 -29.44 3.23 -41.62
N GLY A 309 -29.16 3.75 -40.42
CA GLY A 309 -29.00 2.97 -39.19
C GLY A 309 -30.30 2.73 -38.42
N GLY A 310 -31.44 3.15 -38.97
CA GLY A 310 -32.74 3.13 -38.32
C GLY A 310 -33.08 4.44 -37.62
N PHE A 311 -34.36 4.63 -37.31
CA PHE A 311 -34.83 5.83 -36.59
C PHE A 311 -34.63 5.72 -35.08
N PRO A 312 -34.44 6.85 -34.38
CA PRO A 312 -34.39 6.90 -32.93
C PRO A 312 -35.60 6.24 -32.26
N PHE A 313 -35.39 5.65 -31.08
CA PHE A 313 -36.45 5.17 -30.20
C PHE A 313 -36.40 5.87 -28.85
N GLN A 314 -37.56 5.98 -28.19
CA GLN A 314 -37.71 6.65 -26.92
C GLN A 314 -38.38 5.76 -25.88
N ILE A 315 -37.89 5.87 -24.66
CA ILE A 315 -38.46 5.28 -23.45
C ILE A 315 -38.86 6.44 -22.54
N ALA A 316 -40.14 6.55 -22.21
CA ALA A 316 -40.64 7.53 -21.25
C ALA A 316 -41.08 6.82 -19.97
N THR A 317 -40.65 7.34 -18.81
CA THR A 317 -40.97 6.77 -17.50
C THR A 317 -41.53 7.84 -16.56
N ASN A 318 -42.50 7.45 -15.76
CA ASN A 318 -42.94 8.15 -14.56
C ASN A 318 -43.45 7.10 -13.55
N THR A 319 -44.04 7.55 -12.44
CA THR A 319 -44.55 6.63 -11.40
C THR A 319 -45.74 5.78 -11.85
N GLU A 320 -46.48 6.19 -12.88
CA GLU A 320 -47.64 5.45 -13.42
C GLU A 320 -47.22 4.35 -14.40
N GLY A 321 -46.10 4.50 -15.12
CA GLY A 321 -45.62 3.44 -15.99
C GLY A 321 -44.45 3.82 -16.90
N THR A 322 -44.25 2.94 -17.88
CA THR A 322 -43.23 3.04 -18.92
C THR A 322 -43.89 2.97 -20.29
N TRP A 323 -43.56 3.93 -21.17
CA TRP A 323 -44.05 4.01 -22.54
C TRP A 323 -42.89 3.98 -23.53
N PHE A 324 -43.13 3.38 -24.69
CA PHE A 324 -42.17 3.25 -25.78
C PHE A 324 -42.71 3.87 -27.07
N ARG A 325 -41.85 4.51 -27.85
CA ARG A 325 -42.16 4.85 -29.25
C ARG A 325 -40.90 4.82 -30.11
N GLY A 326 -41.06 4.62 -31.42
CA GLY A 326 -40.00 4.77 -32.41
C GLY A 326 -40.32 5.86 -33.42
N GLY A 327 -39.32 6.48 -34.03
CA GLY A 327 -39.51 7.32 -35.20
C GLY A 327 -40.02 6.49 -36.39
N THR A 328 -40.93 7.06 -37.17
CA THR A 328 -41.48 6.42 -38.40
C THR A 328 -41.01 7.14 -39.67
N SER A 329 -40.52 8.37 -39.52
CA SER A 329 -39.85 9.16 -40.56
C SER A 329 -38.90 10.16 -39.90
N ASN A 330 -38.17 10.94 -40.69
CA ASN A 330 -37.33 12.04 -40.20
C ASN A 330 -38.11 13.03 -39.31
N ASP A 331 -39.41 13.21 -39.56
CA ASP A 331 -40.20 14.26 -38.92
C ASP A 331 -41.32 13.73 -38.02
N THR A 332 -41.56 12.42 -38.00
CA THR A 332 -42.73 11.83 -37.35
C THR A 332 -42.35 10.77 -36.33
N TRP A 333 -42.91 10.91 -35.13
CA TRP A 333 -42.90 9.88 -34.10
C TRP A 333 -44.09 8.93 -34.26
N GLY A 334 -43.85 7.65 -33.99
CA GLY A 334 -44.92 6.68 -33.80
C GLY A 334 -45.74 6.95 -32.54
N ILE A 335 -46.86 6.24 -32.42
CA ILE A 335 -47.74 6.30 -31.24
C ILE A 335 -47.02 5.68 -30.03
N TRP A 336 -47.21 6.27 -28.84
CA TRP A 336 -46.74 5.69 -27.59
C TRP A 336 -47.45 4.37 -27.30
N VAL A 337 -46.67 3.33 -27.04
CA VAL A 337 -47.13 2.03 -26.56
C VAL A 337 -46.81 1.94 -25.08
N ILE A 338 -47.81 1.67 -24.25
CA ILE A 338 -47.61 1.40 -22.82
C ILE A 338 -47.19 -0.05 -22.62
N GLU A 339 -46.26 -0.30 -21.71
CA GLU A 339 -46.08 -1.63 -21.14
C GLU A 339 -47.35 -2.02 -20.38
N THR A 340 -48.19 -2.87 -20.99
CA THR A 340 -49.28 -3.51 -20.24
C THR A 340 -48.68 -4.73 -19.57
N ARG A 341 -48.48 -4.66 -18.24
CA ARG A 341 -48.13 -5.84 -17.44
C ARG A 341 -49.20 -6.92 -17.69
N MET A 342 -48.84 -8.04 -18.31
CA MET A 342 -49.68 -9.23 -18.26
C MET A 342 -49.52 -9.79 -16.85
N THR A 343 -50.54 -9.62 -15.99
CA THR A 343 -50.59 -10.31 -14.71
C THR A 343 -50.60 -11.80 -14.99
N ALA A 344 -49.56 -12.53 -14.57
CA ALA A 344 -49.55 -13.98 -14.62
C ALA A 344 -50.80 -14.49 -13.88
N GLY A 345 -51.75 -15.07 -14.62
CA GLY A 345 -53.02 -15.47 -14.02
C GLY A 345 -54.16 -15.86 -14.95
N THR A 346 -54.10 -15.63 -16.27
CA THR A 346 -55.10 -16.24 -17.18
C THR A 346 -54.46 -16.68 -18.50
N THR A 347 -54.35 -18.01 -18.61
CA THR A 347 -53.96 -18.85 -19.75
C THR A 347 -52.54 -18.71 -20.28
N ASP A 348 -51.76 -19.78 -20.09
CA ASP A 348 -50.48 -20.06 -20.72
C ASP A 348 -50.52 -19.74 -22.22
N ILE A 349 -49.53 -18.99 -22.69
CA ILE A 349 -49.32 -18.79 -24.13
C ILE A 349 -48.87 -20.13 -24.70
N THR A 350 -49.82 -20.88 -25.25
CA THR A 350 -49.54 -22.14 -25.95
C THR A 350 -48.94 -21.80 -27.31
N ALA A 351 -47.75 -22.35 -27.61
CA ALA A 351 -47.08 -22.14 -28.88
C ALA A 351 -48.02 -22.49 -30.05
N GLY A 352 -48.27 -21.53 -30.94
CA GLY A 352 -49.03 -21.73 -32.19
C GLY A 352 -50.51 -21.34 -32.16
N THR A 353 -51.11 -20.91 -31.03
CA THR A 353 -52.53 -20.52 -30.99
C THR A 353 -52.76 -19.05 -30.65
N THR A 354 -51.79 -18.35 -30.06
CA THR A 354 -51.92 -16.94 -29.68
C THR A 354 -51.42 -16.01 -30.79
N THR A 355 -52.32 -15.23 -31.39
CA THR A 355 -51.92 -14.15 -32.30
C THR A 355 -51.45 -12.96 -31.46
N LEU A 356 -50.14 -12.70 -31.45
CA LEU A 356 -49.58 -11.54 -30.77
C LEU A 356 -49.92 -10.26 -31.55
N GLY A 357 -50.35 -9.23 -30.83
CA GLY A 357 -50.64 -7.93 -31.43
C GLY A 357 -49.34 -7.25 -31.87
N LYS A 358 -49.32 -6.66 -33.06
CA LYS A 358 -48.21 -5.79 -33.48
C LYS A 358 -48.10 -4.61 -32.51
N ASN A 359 -46.87 -4.15 -32.25
CA ASN A 359 -46.54 -3.04 -31.35
C ASN A 359 -46.83 -3.30 -29.86
N LYS A 360 -46.51 -4.51 -29.36
CA LYS A 360 -46.51 -4.81 -27.92
C LYS A 360 -45.23 -5.53 -27.53
N LEU A 361 -44.68 -5.18 -26.36
CA LEU A 361 -43.59 -5.93 -25.73
C LEU A 361 -44.21 -7.01 -24.83
N TYR A 362 -43.81 -8.26 -25.03
CA TYR A 362 -44.22 -9.40 -24.22
C TYR A 362 -43.00 -9.90 -23.46
N VAL A 363 -43.04 -9.83 -22.13
CA VAL A 363 -41.98 -10.36 -21.25
C VAL A 363 -42.48 -11.68 -20.69
N VAL A 364 -41.77 -12.77 -21.00
CA VAL A 364 -42.03 -14.10 -20.46
C VAL A 364 -41.09 -14.30 -19.28
N TYR A 365 -41.64 -14.55 -18.10
CA TYR A 365 -40.88 -14.99 -16.93
C TYR A 365 -41.04 -16.51 -16.84
N GLU A 366 -39.94 -17.24 -16.77
CA GLU A 366 -39.93 -18.68 -16.44
C GLU A 366 -40.15 -18.93 -14.94
#